data_AF-A0A4Y7RY71-F1
#
_entry.id   AF-A0A4Y7RY71-F1
#
_cell.length_a   1.000
_cell.length_b   1.000
_cell.length_c   1.000
_cell.angle_alpha   90.00
_cell.angle_beta   90.00
_cell.angle_gamma   90.00
#
_symmetry.space_group_name_H-M   'P 1'
#
loop_
_entity.id
_entity.type
_entity.pdbx_description
1 polymer ?
#
loop_
_entity_poly.entity_id
_entity_poly.type
_entity_poly.pdbx_seq_one_letter_code
_entity_poly.pdbx_strand_id
1 'polypeptide(L)'
;MQYFADEAKDEGGLPLINLPDKPVTKRRGKKTGQDGTEGKPFSEEKLSRAQDLICEAWEILDRDVRLDMARKSLSMSPYCADAYVLLAMESDFPKEALEFYQKGVRAGRLALGDNMFKKYAGHFWGYIETRPYMRALYGLA
;
A
#
# COMPACT_ATOMS: atom_id res chain seq x y z
N MET A 1 -15.72 -22.12 53.65
CA MET A 1 -16.88 -22.52 52.84
C MET A 1 -16.51 -22.36 51.38
N GLN A 2 -16.36 -23.49 50.70
CA GLN A 2 -16.23 -23.60 49.24
C GLN A 2 -17.53 -23.16 48.56
N TYR A 3 -17.41 -22.46 47.42
CA TYR A 3 -18.47 -22.43 46.42
C TYR A 3 -17.94 -22.99 45.11
N PHE A 4 -18.80 -23.80 44.52
CA PHE A 4 -18.58 -24.86 43.55
C PHE A 4 -18.15 -24.39 42.15
N ALA A 5 -17.44 -25.27 41.46
CA ALA A 5 -17.19 -25.24 40.04
C ALA A 5 -18.47 -25.54 39.24
N ASP A 6 -18.61 -24.93 38.07
CA ASP A 6 -19.37 -25.49 36.96
C ASP A 6 -18.61 -25.20 35.65
N GLU A 7 -18.11 -26.28 35.05
CA GLU A 7 -17.62 -26.33 33.67
C GLU A 7 -18.82 -26.30 32.72
N ALA A 8 -18.84 -25.37 31.75
CA ALA A 8 -19.71 -25.45 30.60
C ALA A 8 -18.89 -25.31 29.31
N LYS A 9 -19.14 -26.26 28.41
CA LYS A 9 -18.36 -26.64 27.25
C LYS A 9 -18.45 -25.63 26.09
N ASP A 10 -17.41 -25.72 25.25
CA ASP A 10 -17.22 -25.14 23.93
C ASP A 10 -18.40 -25.35 22.95
N GLU A 11 -18.25 -24.78 21.74
CA GLU A 11 -18.97 -25.06 20.48
C GLU A 11 -20.01 -23.98 20.07
N GLY A 12 -19.52 -22.86 19.54
CA GLY A 12 -20.37 -21.83 18.91
C GLY A 12 -19.59 -21.02 17.87
N GLY A 13 -19.21 -21.66 16.77
CA GLY A 13 -18.56 -21.00 15.63
C GLY A 13 -19.39 -19.80 15.11
N LEU A 14 -18.70 -18.71 14.81
CA LEU A 14 -19.28 -17.51 14.20
C LEU A 14 -20.00 -17.88 12.89
N PRO A 15 -21.28 -17.52 12.69
CA PRO A 15 -22.00 -17.88 11.48
C PRO A 15 -21.46 -17.08 10.28
N LEU A 16 -21.03 -17.81 9.24
CA LEU A 16 -20.73 -17.25 7.92
C LEU A 16 -22.01 -16.69 7.31
N ILE A 17 -22.07 -15.37 7.22
CA ILE A 17 -23.13 -14.63 6.51
C ILE A 17 -22.95 -14.88 5.02
N ASN A 18 -23.84 -15.68 4.42
CA ASN A 18 -23.93 -15.87 2.97
C ASN A 18 -24.40 -14.56 2.31
N LEU A 19 -23.51 -13.89 1.58
CA LEU A 19 -23.84 -12.76 0.73
C LEU A 19 -24.35 -13.28 -0.63
N PRO A 20 -25.51 -12.83 -1.15
CA PRO A 20 -26.03 -13.33 -2.42
C PRO A 20 -25.13 -12.95 -3.60
N ASP A 21 -24.89 -13.91 -4.48
CA ASP A 21 -24.18 -13.74 -5.76
C ASP A 21 -24.86 -12.66 -6.61
N LYS A 22 -24.23 -11.49 -6.72
CA LYS A 22 -24.63 -10.48 -7.71
C LYS A 22 -24.03 -10.85 -9.06
N PRO A 23 -24.81 -10.79 -10.16
CA PRO A 23 -24.29 -11.10 -11.48
C PRO A 23 -23.18 -10.13 -11.87
N VAL A 24 -22.03 -10.67 -12.26
CA VAL A 24 -20.88 -9.90 -12.79
C VAL A 24 -21.25 -9.32 -14.14
N THR A 25 -21.86 -8.13 -14.13
CA THR A 25 -21.96 -7.30 -15.33
C THR A 25 -20.55 -6.90 -15.75
N LYS A 26 -20.09 -7.35 -16.92
CA LYS A 26 -18.83 -6.93 -17.55
C LYS A 26 -18.83 -5.41 -17.73
N ARG A 27 -18.31 -4.68 -16.76
CA ARG A 27 -17.89 -3.30 -16.96
C ARG A 27 -16.61 -3.35 -17.77
N ARG A 28 -16.66 -2.89 -19.02
CA ARG A 28 -15.47 -2.52 -19.80
C ARG A 28 -14.70 -1.49 -18.96
N GLY A 29 -13.69 -1.95 -18.23
CA GLY A 29 -12.74 -1.10 -17.54
C GLY A 29 -11.95 -0.33 -18.58
N LYS A 30 -12.21 0.98 -18.62
CA LYS A 30 -11.37 2.00 -19.28
C LYS A 30 -9.91 1.75 -18.88
N LYS A 31 -8.99 1.68 -19.86
CA LYS A 31 -7.54 1.48 -19.65
C LYS A 31 -7.08 2.37 -18.49
N THR A 32 -6.73 1.77 -17.36
CA THR A 32 -6.23 2.49 -16.18
C THR A 32 -4.88 3.07 -16.54
N GLY A 33 -4.81 4.40 -16.61
CA GLY A 33 -3.69 5.14 -17.16
C GLY A 33 -2.40 4.98 -16.34
N GLN A 34 -1.31 4.76 -17.07
CA GLN A 34 0.02 5.36 -16.89
C GLN A 34 0.31 5.80 -15.45
N ASP A 35 0.66 4.85 -14.57
CA ASP A 35 1.21 5.16 -13.24
C ASP A 35 2.68 5.60 -13.31
N GLY A 36 3.22 5.85 -14.52
CA GLY A 36 4.59 6.26 -14.74
C GLY A 36 5.61 5.14 -14.65
N THR A 37 5.20 3.91 -14.31
CA THR A 37 6.07 2.72 -14.29
C THR A 37 6.15 2.02 -15.65
N GLU A 38 5.17 2.24 -16.54
CA GLU A 38 5.12 1.65 -17.88
C GLU A 38 6.39 1.97 -18.69
N GLY A 39 7.15 0.94 -19.06
CA GLY A 39 8.33 1.05 -19.92
C GLY A 39 9.57 1.69 -19.28
N LYS A 40 9.54 2.08 -18.00
CA LYS A 40 10.73 2.58 -17.32
C LYS A 40 11.54 1.41 -16.73
N PRO A 41 12.87 1.39 -16.86
CA PRO A 41 13.68 0.34 -16.27
C PRO A 41 13.73 0.48 -14.74
N PHE A 42 13.63 -0.65 -14.04
CA PHE A 42 13.87 -0.71 -12.60
C PHE A 42 15.35 -0.47 -12.29
N SER A 43 15.62 0.29 -11.23
CA SER A 43 16.97 0.55 -10.72
C SER A 43 16.89 0.71 -9.21
N GLU A 44 17.56 -0.20 -8.50
CA GLU A 44 17.62 -0.20 -7.02
C GLU A 44 18.25 1.09 -6.50
N GLU A 45 19.34 1.55 -7.11
CA GLU A 45 20.02 2.80 -6.72
C GLU A 45 19.09 4.02 -6.84
N LYS A 46 18.33 4.12 -7.95
CA LYS A 46 17.37 5.21 -8.13
C LYS A 46 16.21 5.12 -7.15
N LEU A 47 15.73 3.90 -6.87
CA LEU A 47 14.69 3.67 -5.89
C LEU A 47 15.16 4.06 -4.48
N SER A 48 16.33 3.61 -4.06
CA SER A 48 16.92 3.95 -2.76
C SER A 48 17.03 5.47 -2.59
N ARG A 49 17.61 6.18 -3.56
CA ARG A 49 17.70 7.66 -3.48
C ARG A 49 16.32 8.34 -3.44
N ALA A 50 15.33 7.79 -4.15
CA ALA A 50 13.98 8.31 -4.11
C ALA A 50 13.31 8.06 -2.75
N GLN A 51 13.58 6.93 -2.10
CA GLN A 51 13.10 6.60 -0.77
C GLN A 51 13.78 7.46 0.30
N ASP A 52 15.07 7.73 0.19
CA ASP A 52 15.79 8.65 1.08
C ASP A 52 15.16 10.04 1.06
N LEU A 53 14.84 10.56 -0.13
CA LEU A 53 14.15 11.85 -0.28
C LEU A 53 12.76 11.84 0.37
N ILE A 54 12.05 10.71 0.34
CA ILE A 54 10.76 10.58 1.03
C ILE A 54 10.95 10.50 2.55
N CYS A 55 11.97 9.79 3.04
CA CYS A 55 12.32 9.78 4.46
C CYS A 55 12.56 11.21 4.97
N GLU A 56 13.31 12.02 4.23
CA GLU A 56 13.50 13.44 4.55
C GLU A 56 12.17 14.22 4.53
N ALA A 57 11.32 13.97 3.52
CA ALA A 57 10.04 14.66 3.40
C ALA A 57 9.11 14.43 4.60
N TRP A 58 9.14 13.27 5.24
CA TRP A 58 8.31 12.99 6.42
C TRP A 58 8.63 13.89 7.62
N GLU A 59 9.85 14.41 7.70
CA GLU A 59 10.30 15.30 8.77
C GLU A 59 9.99 16.79 8.49
N ILE A 60 9.55 17.11 7.26
CA ILE A 60 9.21 18.48 6.86
C ILE A 60 7.79 18.83 7.30
N LEU A 61 7.64 19.99 7.93
CA LEU A 61 6.33 20.51 8.38
C LEU A 61 5.53 21.16 7.24
N ASP A 62 6.22 21.80 6.30
CA ASP A 62 5.59 22.50 5.19
C ASP A 62 5.00 21.52 4.17
N ARG A 63 3.69 21.58 3.97
CA ARG A 63 2.93 20.68 3.08
C ARG A 63 3.39 20.78 1.64
N ASP A 64 3.58 21.99 1.11
CA ASP A 64 3.90 22.19 -0.30
C ASP A 64 5.31 21.66 -0.59
N VAL A 65 6.24 21.86 0.34
CA VAL A 65 7.59 21.27 0.25
C VAL A 65 7.54 19.74 0.25
N ARG A 66 6.73 19.11 1.12
CA ARG A 66 6.54 17.65 1.12
C ARG A 66 6.02 17.13 -0.21
N LEU A 67 5.01 17.80 -0.76
CA LEU A 67 4.40 17.43 -2.04
C LEU A 67 5.40 17.53 -3.20
N ASP A 68 6.22 18.58 -3.23
CA ASP A 68 7.26 18.76 -4.24
C ASP A 68 8.36 17.69 -4.11
N MET A 69 8.78 17.37 -2.89
CA MET A 69 9.73 16.28 -2.64
C MET A 69 9.18 14.92 -3.09
N ALA A 70 7.90 14.65 -2.86
CA ALA A 70 7.26 13.42 -3.33
C ALA A 70 7.15 13.34 -4.85
N ARG A 71 6.84 14.44 -5.53
CA ARG A 71 6.85 14.49 -7.00
C ARG A 71 8.26 14.32 -7.55
N LYS A 72 9.26 14.92 -6.91
CA LYS A 72 10.67 14.78 -7.27
C LYS A 72 11.16 13.34 -7.11
N SER A 73 10.82 12.66 -6.02
CA SER A 73 11.20 11.25 -5.83
C SER A 73 10.60 10.34 -6.91
N LEU A 74 9.36 10.59 -7.35
CA LEU A 74 8.75 9.87 -8.47
C LEU A 74 9.43 10.15 -9.82
N SER A 75 9.99 11.34 -10.00
CA SER A 75 10.81 11.64 -11.18
C SER A 75 12.14 10.87 -11.19
N MET A 76 12.70 10.59 -10.01
CA MET A 76 13.92 9.77 -9.83
C MET A 76 13.62 8.29 -10.03
N SER A 77 12.55 7.79 -9.40
CA SER A 77 12.08 6.42 -9.55
C SER A 77 10.55 6.35 -9.43
N PRO A 78 9.83 5.89 -10.48
CA PRO A 78 8.38 5.70 -10.40
C PRO A 78 7.99 4.52 -9.48
N TYR A 79 8.98 3.74 -9.02
CA TYR A 79 8.78 2.59 -8.14
C TYR A 79 8.74 2.98 -6.66
N CYS A 80 8.87 4.27 -6.33
CA CYS A 80 8.82 4.75 -4.95
C CYS A 80 7.38 4.74 -4.41
N ALA A 81 6.97 3.64 -3.79
CA ALA A 81 5.63 3.47 -3.26
C ALA A 81 5.26 4.53 -2.19
N ASP A 82 6.21 4.91 -1.33
CA ASP A 82 5.94 5.89 -0.27
C ASP A 82 5.70 7.29 -0.79
N ALA A 83 6.23 7.63 -1.98
CA ALA A 83 5.91 8.90 -2.60
C ALA A 83 4.42 9.00 -2.94
N TYR A 84 3.84 7.92 -3.44
CA TYR A 84 2.39 7.85 -3.66
C TYR A 84 1.61 7.84 -2.35
N VAL A 85 2.11 7.20 -1.28
CA VAL A 85 1.49 7.25 0.05
C VAL A 85 1.42 8.67 0.57
N LEU A 86 2.52 9.42 0.48
CA LEU A 86 2.57 10.82 0.90
C LEU A 86 1.58 11.66 0.09
N LEU A 87 1.58 11.54 -1.24
CA LEU A 87 0.62 12.24 -2.11
C LEU A 87 -0.83 11.88 -1.78
N ALA A 88 -1.11 10.64 -1.41
CA ALA A 88 -2.44 10.20 -1.02
C ALA A 88 -2.89 10.80 0.33
N MET A 89 -2.01 10.78 1.33
CA MET A 89 -2.27 11.32 2.66
C MET A 89 -2.53 12.83 2.64
N GLU A 90 -1.85 13.55 1.74
CA GLU A 90 -1.99 14.99 1.57
C GLU A 90 -3.13 15.39 0.63
N SER A 91 -3.79 14.44 -0.04
CA SER A 91 -4.86 14.78 -0.99
C SER A 91 -6.14 15.16 -0.25
N ASP A 92 -6.71 16.31 -0.62
CA ASP A 92 -8.00 16.78 -0.11
C ASP A 92 -9.19 16.01 -0.73
N PHE A 93 -8.94 15.22 -1.78
CA PHE A 93 -9.98 14.55 -2.55
C PHE A 93 -9.90 13.03 -2.39
N PRO A 94 -10.91 12.37 -1.76
CA PRO A 94 -10.86 10.93 -1.49
C PRO A 94 -10.64 10.05 -2.73
N LYS A 95 -11.15 10.46 -3.89
CA LYS A 95 -10.93 9.74 -5.15
C LYS A 95 -9.48 9.81 -5.62
N GLU A 96 -8.85 10.96 -5.47
CA GLU A 96 -7.44 11.15 -5.84
C GLU A 96 -6.53 10.40 -4.86
N ALA A 97 -6.80 10.50 -3.55
CA ALA A 97 -6.10 9.70 -2.54
C ALA A 97 -6.15 8.20 -2.86
N LEU A 98 -7.35 7.68 -3.20
CA LEU A 98 -7.53 6.29 -3.62
C LEU A 98 -6.68 5.92 -4.85
N GLU A 99 -6.66 6.78 -5.87
CA GLU A 99 -5.84 6.56 -7.06
C GLU A 99 -4.35 6.52 -6.72
N PHE A 100 -3.88 7.38 -5.82
CA PHE A 100 -2.50 7.38 -5.36
C PHE A 100 -2.16 6.13 -4.56
N TYR A 101 -2.99 5.70 -3.61
CA TYR A 101 -2.76 4.43 -2.90
C TYR A 101 -2.70 3.24 -3.86
N GLN A 102 -3.59 3.18 -4.85
CA GLN A 102 -3.54 2.13 -5.88
C GLN A 102 -2.24 2.16 -6.70
N LYS A 103 -1.73 3.35 -7.04
CA LYS A 103 -0.42 3.52 -7.70
C LYS A 103 0.71 3.05 -6.79
N GLY A 104 0.69 3.42 -5.50
CA GLY A 104 1.67 2.99 -4.51
C GLY A 104 1.73 1.47 -4.34
N VAL A 105 0.58 0.80 -4.28
CA VAL A 105 0.49 -0.66 -4.20
C VAL A 105 1.12 -1.32 -5.44
N ARG A 106 0.83 -0.79 -6.64
CA ARG A 106 1.43 -1.30 -7.88
C ARG A 106 2.95 -1.07 -7.91
N ALA A 107 3.40 0.13 -7.61
CA ALA A 107 4.82 0.49 -7.56
C ALA A 107 5.60 -0.39 -6.57
N GLY A 108 5.09 -0.55 -5.36
CA GLY A 108 5.70 -1.40 -4.33
C GLY A 108 5.72 -2.87 -4.72
N ARG A 109 4.65 -3.37 -5.37
CA ARG A 109 4.63 -4.76 -5.86
C ARG A 109 5.69 -4.99 -6.94
N LEU A 110 5.82 -4.06 -7.90
CA LEU A 110 6.82 -4.13 -8.96
C LEU A 110 8.25 -4.04 -8.39
N ALA A 111 8.47 -3.18 -7.39
CA ALA A 111 9.77 -3.03 -6.74
C ALA A 111 10.22 -4.29 -5.99
N LEU A 112 9.30 -4.96 -5.28
CA LEU A 112 9.61 -6.18 -4.53
C LEU A 112 9.83 -7.40 -5.44
N GLY A 113 9.06 -7.51 -6.52
CA GLY A 113 9.06 -8.68 -7.40
C GLY A 113 8.53 -9.96 -6.72
N ASP A 114 8.23 -10.97 -7.54
CA ASP A 114 7.50 -12.17 -7.07
C ASP A 114 8.27 -13.01 -6.04
N ASN A 115 9.60 -13.01 -6.09
CA ASN A 115 10.43 -13.79 -5.17
C ASN A 115 10.37 -13.27 -3.74
N MET A 116 10.33 -11.94 -3.55
CA MET A 116 10.25 -11.33 -2.22
C MET A 116 8.88 -11.53 -1.58
N PHE A 117 7.80 -11.55 -2.38
CA PHE A 117 6.46 -11.84 -1.88
C PHE A 117 6.35 -13.23 -1.25
N LYS A 118 6.98 -14.24 -1.86
CA LYS A 118 7.04 -15.59 -1.30
C LYS A 118 7.89 -15.63 -0.03
N LYS A 119 9.03 -14.94 -0.04
CA LYS A 119 9.97 -14.91 1.08
C LYS A 119 9.39 -14.26 2.34
N TYR A 120 8.61 -13.20 2.19
CA TYR A 120 8.11 -12.39 3.31
C TYR A 120 6.63 -12.61 3.63
N ALA A 121 6.00 -13.64 3.04
CA ALA A 121 4.63 -14.02 3.32
C ALA A 121 4.37 -14.12 4.83
N GLY A 122 3.35 -13.40 5.31
CA GLY A 122 2.99 -13.34 6.73
C GLY A 122 3.84 -12.42 7.62
N HIS A 123 4.94 -11.86 7.11
CA HIS A 123 5.90 -11.09 7.93
C HIS A 123 6.30 -9.74 7.33
N PHE A 124 5.58 -9.25 6.32
CA PHE A 124 5.92 -8.02 5.58
C PHE A 124 6.31 -6.84 6.49
N TRP A 125 5.49 -6.47 7.49
CA TRP A 125 5.79 -5.33 8.39
C TRP A 125 7.14 -5.41 9.12
N GLY A 126 7.70 -6.61 9.30
CA GLY A 126 9.00 -6.85 9.93
C GLY A 126 10.20 -6.51 9.05
N TYR A 127 10.01 -6.34 7.73
CA TYR A 127 11.08 -6.09 6.76
C TYR A 127 10.95 -4.72 6.13
N ILE A 128 11.99 -3.89 6.27
CA ILE A 128 12.00 -2.49 5.86
C ILE A 128 11.69 -2.36 4.36
N GLU A 129 12.23 -3.27 3.55
CA GLU A 129 12.08 -3.32 2.10
C GLU A 129 10.62 -3.45 1.66
N THR A 130 9.77 -4.06 2.49
CA THR A 130 8.36 -4.28 2.15
C THR A 130 7.42 -3.24 2.77
N ARG A 131 7.91 -2.44 3.73
CA ARG A 131 7.10 -1.40 4.38
C ARG A 131 6.48 -0.40 3.40
N PRO A 132 7.15 0.06 2.32
CA PRO A 132 6.54 0.96 1.36
C PRO A 132 5.27 0.37 0.71
N TYR A 133 5.31 -0.91 0.35
CA TYR A 133 4.16 -1.64 -0.17
C TYR A 133 3.05 -1.78 0.88
N MET A 134 3.41 -2.13 2.12
CA MET A 134 2.44 -2.31 3.20
C MET A 134 1.75 -1.00 3.62
N ARG A 135 2.48 0.12 3.65
CA ARG A 135 1.88 1.45 3.90
C ARG A 135 0.87 1.82 2.80
N ALA A 136 1.19 1.55 1.54
CA ALA A 136 0.28 1.78 0.43
C ALA A 136 -0.97 0.90 0.51
N LEU A 137 -0.83 -0.38 0.89
CA LEU A 137 -1.96 -1.28 1.13
C LEU A 137 -2.83 -0.82 2.30
N TYR A 138 -2.20 -0.39 3.39
CA TYR A 138 -2.90 0.06 4.58
C TYR A 138 -3.78 1.29 4.29
N GLY A 139 -3.27 2.25 3.52
CA GLY A 139 -4.06 3.41 3.12
C GLY A 139 -5.13 3.12 2.05
N LEU A 140 -5.03 2.00 1.34
CA LEU A 140 -6.04 1.56 0.37
C LEU A 140 -7.26 0.87 1.02
N ALA A 141 -7.11 0.39 2.25
CA ALA A 141 -8.07 -0.47 2.95
C ALA A 141 -9.29 0.27 3.50
#